data_AF-A0A558DGW5-F1
#
_entry.id   AF-A0A558DGW5-F1
#
_cell.length_a   1.000
_cell.length_b   1.000
_cell.length_c   1.000
_cell.angle_alpha   90.00
_cell.angle_beta   90.00
_cell.angle_gamma   90.00
#
_symmetry.space_group_name_H-M   'P 1'
#
loop_
_entity.id
_entity.type
_entity.pdbx_description
1 polymer ?
#
loop_
_entity_poly.entity_id
_entity_poly.type
_entity_poly.pdbx_seq_one_letter_code
_entity_poly.pdbx_strand_id
1 'polypeptide(L)'
;MPRRFFLILLVLAGYALPAYPGPWRALENNVQGWALMTPDERIEHQRRLRGFDTYEACAAYVAAHHAEMQARADRAGLVLSPRRQSVCDQLRAEGRLK
;
A
#
# COMPACT_ATOMS: atom_id res chain seq x y z
N MET A 1 -49.07 42.20 -5.65
CA MET A 1 -49.22 40.87 -6.27
C MET A 1 -47.82 40.28 -6.51
N PRO A 2 -47.64 38.97 -6.32
CA PRO A 2 -46.56 38.39 -5.52
C PRO A 2 -45.20 38.23 -6.22
N ARG A 3 -44.18 38.28 -5.35
CA ARG A 3 -42.75 38.13 -5.59
C ARG A 3 -42.40 36.66 -5.83
N ARG A 4 -41.57 36.42 -6.85
CA ARG A 4 -40.41 35.50 -6.80
C ARG A 4 -40.65 34.08 -6.29
N PHE A 5 -41.44 33.27 -6.97
CA PHE A 5 -41.40 31.81 -6.83
C PHE A 5 -41.97 31.28 -8.15
N PHE A 6 -41.16 30.90 -9.12
CA PHE A 6 -40.89 29.48 -9.38
C PHE A 6 -39.72 29.41 -10.38
N LEU A 7 -38.53 29.77 -9.92
CA LEU A 7 -37.30 29.39 -10.60
C LEU A 7 -37.00 27.94 -10.20
N ILE A 8 -36.77 27.12 -11.24
CA ILE A 8 -35.98 25.88 -11.19
C ILE A 8 -36.79 24.68 -10.70
N LEU A 9 -37.57 24.12 -11.63
CA LEU A 9 -37.98 22.71 -11.63
C LEU A 9 -36.71 21.85 -11.67
N LEU A 10 -36.48 21.14 -10.57
CA LEU A 10 -35.39 20.21 -10.30
C LEU A 10 -35.19 19.17 -11.42
N VAL A 11 -34.11 19.33 -12.19
CA VAL A 11 -33.51 18.24 -12.97
C VAL A 11 -32.62 17.44 -12.03
N LEU A 12 -33.21 16.46 -11.34
CA LEU A 12 -32.47 15.39 -10.66
C LEU A 12 -32.05 14.36 -11.72
N ALA A 13 -31.04 14.71 -12.52
CA ALA A 13 -30.31 13.75 -13.33
C ALA A 13 -29.44 12.91 -12.39
N GLY A 14 -29.76 11.62 -12.30
CA GLY A 14 -29.05 10.66 -11.46
C GLY A 14 -27.57 10.58 -11.84
N TYR A 15 -26.72 11.11 -10.97
CA TYR A 15 -25.31 10.77 -10.96
C TYR A 15 -25.19 9.34 -10.42
N ALA A 16 -25.09 8.36 -11.31
CA ALA A 16 -24.51 7.08 -10.94
C ALA A 16 -23.09 7.37 -10.47
N LEU A 17 -22.87 7.35 -9.15
CA LEU A 17 -21.53 7.43 -8.58
C LEU A 17 -20.71 6.28 -9.19
N PRO A 18 -19.52 6.53 -9.76
CA PRO A 18 -18.65 5.45 -10.15
C PRO A 18 -18.45 4.56 -8.91
N ALA A 19 -18.67 3.26 -9.07
CA ALA A 19 -18.28 2.28 -8.07
C ALA A 19 -16.75 2.31 -7.99
N TYR A 20 -16.21 3.20 -7.16
CA TYR A 20 -14.82 3.16 -6.76
C TYR A 20 -14.59 1.77 -6.17
N PRO A 21 -13.53 1.04 -6.58
CA PRO A 21 -13.16 -0.17 -5.87
C PRO A 21 -13.06 0.21 -4.39
N GLY A 22 -13.90 -0.41 -3.56
CA GLY A 22 -14.07 -0.02 -2.16
C GLY A 22 -12.72 0.05 -1.45
N PRO A 23 -12.60 0.88 -0.41
CA PRO A 23 -11.33 1.09 0.28
C PRO A 23 -10.73 -0.26 0.66
N TRP A 24 -9.48 -0.47 0.25
CA TRP A 24 -8.58 -1.54 0.70
C TRP A 24 -9.03 -2.05 2.05
N ARG A 25 -9.56 -3.29 2.13
CA ARG A 25 -10.24 -3.86 3.31
C ARG A 25 -9.75 -3.19 4.58
N ALA A 26 -10.45 -2.15 5.05
CA ALA A 26 -10.00 -1.33 6.16
C ALA A 26 -10.28 -2.10 7.45
N LEU A 27 -9.56 -3.20 7.64
CA LEU A 27 -9.51 -3.88 8.90
C LEU A 27 -8.76 -2.94 9.85
N GLU A 28 -9.34 -2.70 11.02
CA GLU A 28 -8.78 -1.85 12.09
C GLU A 28 -7.32 -2.19 12.41
N ASN A 29 -6.91 -3.43 12.13
CA ASN A 29 -5.62 -4.03 12.45
C ASN A 29 -4.65 -4.17 11.26
N ASN A 30 -4.89 -3.45 10.16
CA ASN A 30 -3.93 -3.40 9.07
C ASN A 30 -2.67 -2.63 9.47
N VAL A 31 -1.50 -3.24 9.29
CA VAL A 31 -0.22 -2.63 9.60
C VAL A 31 0.71 -2.62 8.39
N GLN A 32 1.55 -1.59 8.32
CA GLN A 32 2.67 -1.55 7.38
C GLN A 32 3.80 -2.45 7.89
N GLY A 33 4.52 -3.14 7.00
CA GLY A 33 5.57 -4.08 7.39
C GLY A 33 6.67 -3.51 8.31
N TRP A 34 6.99 -2.21 8.21
CA TRP A 34 7.98 -1.58 9.08
C TRP A 34 7.59 -1.53 10.56
N ALA A 35 6.28 -1.54 10.86
CA ALA A 35 5.79 -1.58 12.24
C ALA A 35 6.05 -2.93 12.93
N LEU A 36 6.36 -3.98 12.15
CA LEU A 36 6.67 -5.33 12.62
C LEU A 36 8.19 -5.59 12.77
N MET A 37 9.01 -4.57 12.55
CA MET A 37 10.47 -4.63 12.64
C MET A 37 11.00 -3.81 13.82
N THR A 38 12.07 -4.30 14.44
CA THR A 38 12.89 -3.53 15.38
C THR A 38 13.65 -2.40 14.66
N PRO A 39 14.16 -1.39 15.38
CA PRO A 39 14.98 -0.34 14.76
C PRO A 39 16.21 -0.89 14.02
N ASP A 40 16.92 -1.84 14.61
CA ASP A 40 18.12 -2.44 14.01
C ASP A 40 17.79 -3.25 12.75
N GLU A 41 16.69 -4.01 12.77
CA GLU A 41 16.21 -4.75 11.60
C GLU A 41 15.87 -3.83 10.44
N ARG A 42 15.32 -2.64 10.71
CA ARG A 42 15.04 -1.65 9.65
C ARG A 42 16.33 -1.14 9.01
N ILE A 43 17.35 -0.86 9.83
CA ILE A 43 18.66 -0.39 9.36
C ILE A 43 19.30 -1.47 8.49
N GLU A 44 19.31 -2.72 8.98
CA GLU A 44 19.87 -3.85 8.23
C GLU A 44 19.08 -4.10 6.94
N HIS A 45 17.75 -4.02 6.99
CA HIS A 45 16.92 -4.17 5.80
C HIS A 45 17.25 -3.11 4.75
N GLN A 46 17.38 -1.85 5.15
CA GLN A 46 17.80 -0.76 4.26
C GLN A 46 19.22 -0.98 3.71
N ARG A 47 20.15 -1.46 4.55
CA ARG A 47 21.53 -1.76 4.14
C ARG A 47 21.57 -2.87 3.09
N ARG A 48 20.84 -3.98 3.31
CA ARG A 48 20.73 -5.10 2.38
C ARG A 48 20.14 -4.66 1.03
N LEU A 49 19.05 -3.90 1.06
CA LEU A 49 18.41 -3.39 -0.16
C LEU A 49 19.35 -2.53 -1.01
N ARG A 50 20.19 -1.70 -0.37
CA ARG A 50 21.17 -0.85 -1.07
C ARG A 50 22.34 -1.65 -1.65
N GLY A 51 22.54 -2.90 -1.22
CA GLY A 51 23.67 -3.74 -1.60
C GLY A 51 23.36 -4.78 -2.68
N PHE A 52 22.15 -4.84 -3.23
CA PHE A 52 21.85 -5.73 -4.35
C PHE A 52 22.21 -5.08 -5.69
N ASP A 53 22.78 -5.88 -6.59
CA ASP A 53 23.09 -5.48 -7.98
C ASP A 53 22.02 -5.92 -8.97
N THR A 54 21.31 -7.02 -8.69
CA THR A 54 20.34 -7.62 -9.61
C THR A 54 18.94 -7.59 -9.04
N TYR A 55 17.95 -7.44 -9.93
CA TYR A 55 16.55 -7.46 -9.56
C TYR A 55 16.15 -8.78 -8.89
N GLU A 56 16.62 -9.91 -9.43
CA GLU A 56 16.27 -11.24 -8.93
C GLU A 56 16.74 -11.44 -7.47
N ALA A 57 17.98 -11.06 -7.15
CA ALA A 57 18.51 -11.17 -5.79
C ALA A 57 17.75 -10.27 -4.81
N CYS A 58 17.42 -9.04 -5.23
CA CYS A 58 16.58 -8.14 -4.44
C CYS A 58 15.20 -8.75 -4.20
N ALA A 59 14.55 -9.25 -5.25
CA ALA A 59 13.19 -9.79 -5.18
C ALA A 59 13.13 -11.03 -4.28
N ALA A 60 14.10 -11.94 -4.39
CA ALA A 60 14.20 -13.12 -3.53
C ALA A 60 14.36 -12.72 -2.05
N TYR A 61 15.22 -11.74 -1.76
CA TYR A 61 15.39 -11.22 -0.40
C TYR A 61 14.12 -10.57 0.15
N VAL A 62 13.47 -9.70 -0.64
CA VAL A 62 12.24 -9.02 -0.23
C VAL A 62 11.09 -10.00 -0.02
N ALA A 63 10.99 -11.04 -0.86
CA ALA A 63 9.98 -12.08 -0.70
C ALA A 63 10.17 -12.87 0.62
N ALA A 64 11.41 -13.27 0.92
CA ALA A 64 11.74 -13.94 2.18
C ALA A 64 11.43 -13.04 3.38
N HIS A 65 11.87 -11.78 3.32
CA HIS A 65 11.62 -10.81 4.39
C HIS A 65 10.12 -10.51 4.57
N HIS A 66 9.36 -10.42 3.48
CA HIS A 66 7.91 -10.25 3.55
C HIS A 66 7.22 -11.45 4.21
N ALA A 67 7.68 -12.68 3.93
CA ALA A 67 7.15 -13.88 4.59
C ALA A 67 7.41 -13.85 6.11
N GLU A 68 8.58 -13.38 6.54
CA GLU A 68 8.88 -13.18 7.96
C GLU A 68 7.93 -12.15 8.60
N MET A 69 7.67 -11.04 7.91
CA MET A 69 6.73 -10.01 8.39
C MET A 69 5.29 -10.52 8.43
N GLN A 70 4.88 -11.30 7.43
CA GLN A 70 3.57 -11.93 7.41
C GLN A 70 3.40 -12.86 8.62
N ALA A 71 4.39 -13.72 8.89
CA ALA A 71 4.36 -14.61 10.04
C ALA A 71 4.29 -13.84 11.38
N ARG A 72 4.95 -12.68 11.48
CA ARG A 72 4.84 -11.79 12.66
C ARG A 72 3.45 -11.17 12.78
N ALA A 73 2.87 -10.69 11.68
CA ALA A 73 1.53 -10.13 11.63
C ALA A 73 0.49 -11.17 12.07
N ASP A 74 0.57 -12.39 11.52
CA ASP A 74 -0.33 -13.49 11.82
C ASP A 74 -0.30 -13.85 13.31
N ARG A 75 0.90 -13.94 13.91
CA ARG A 75 1.06 -14.18 15.36
C ARG A 75 0.49 -13.06 16.22
N ALA A 76 0.49 -11.83 15.72
CA ALA A 76 -0.05 -10.67 16.43
C ALA A 76 -1.54 -10.42 16.15
N GLY A 77 -2.18 -11.25 15.31
CA GLY A 77 -3.57 -11.02 14.88
C GLY A 77 -3.72 -9.72 14.08
N LEU A 78 -2.67 -9.29 13.38
CA LEU A 78 -2.63 -8.12 12.52
C LEU A 78 -2.68 -8.55 11.06
N VAL A 79 -3.15 -7.67 10.19
CA VAL A 79 -3.11 -7.91 8.74
C VAL A 79 -2.01 -7.06 8.12
N LEU A 80 -1.10 -7.71 7.39
CA LEU A 80 -0.03 -6.99 6.70
C LEU A 80 -0.57 -6.35 5.42
N SER A 81 -0.53 -5.02 5.36
CA SER A 81 -0.97 -4.26 4.20
C SER A 81 -0.05 -4.50 2.99
N PRO A 82 -0.59 -4.91 1.83
CA PRO A 82 0.22 -5.09 0.63
C PRO A 82 0.74 -3.75 0.12
N ARG A 83 2.00 -3.71 -0.33
CA ARG A 83 2.55 -2.55 -1.02
C ARG A 83 2.15 -2.60 -2.49
N ARG A 84 1.65 -1.49 -3.04
CA ARG A 84 1.27 -1.38 -4.46
C ARG A 84 2.42 -1.65 -5.44
N GLN A 85 3.66 -1.38 -5.03
CA GLN A 85 4.86 -1.57 -5.82
C GLN A 85 5.96 -2.11 -4.90
N SER A 86 6.74 -3.11 -5.32
CA SER A 86 7.83 -3.59 -4.47
C SER A 86 8.96 -2.56 -4.37
N VAL A 87 9.81 -2.66 -3.35
CA VAL A 87 10.99 -1.80 -3.25
C VAL A 87 11.99 -2.11 -4.37
N CYS A 88 12.09 -3.35 -4.81
CA CYS A 88 12.94 -3.75 -5.94
C CYS A 88 12.47 -3.16 -7.27
N ASP A 89 11.15 -3.05 -7.49
CA ASP A 89 10.62 -2.39 -8.69
C ASP A 89 11.01 -0.91 -8.76
N GLN A 90 11.01 -0.23 -7.61
CA GLN A 90 11.44 1.17 -7.52
C GLN A 90 12.93 1.29 -7.79
N LEU A 91 13.75 0.45 -7.15
CA LEU A 91 15.20 0.43 -7.36
C LEU A 91 15.57 0.12 -8.82
N ARG A 92 14.83 -0.78 -9.49
CA ARG A 92 15.01 -1.06 -10.92
C ARG A 92 14.59 0.15 -11.78
N ALA A 93 13.47 0.78 -11.47
CA ALA A 93 13.03 1.99 -12.18
C ALA A 93 14.02 3.17 -12.02
N GLU A 94 14.73 3.23 -10.89
CA GLU A 94 15.84 4.16 -10.62
C GLU A 94 17.15 3.77 -11.34
N GLY A 95 17.19 2.63 -12.05
CA GLY A 95 18.40 2.14 -12.72
C GLY A 95 19.47 1.57 -11.78
N ARG A 96 19.10 1.26 -10.52
CA ARG A 96 20.02 0.78 -9.48
C ARG A 96 20.12 -0.75 -9.42
N LEU A 97 19.21 -1.45 -10.09
CA LEU A 97 19.24 -2.90 -10.24
C LEU A 97 19.31 -3.24 -11.72
N LYS A 98 20.18 -4.19 -12.04
CA LYS A 98 20.28 -4.83 -13.35
C LYS A 98 19.18 -5.87 -13.53
#